data_AF-A0A5B9PCP3-F1
#
_entry.id   AF-A0A5B9PCP3-F1
#
_cell.length_a   1.000
_cell.length_b   1.000
_cell.length_c   1.000
_cell.angle_alpha   90.00
_cell.angle_beta   90.00
_cell.angle_gamma   90.00
#
_symmetry.space_group_name_H-M   'P 1'
#
loop_
_entity.id
_entity.type
_entity.pdbx_description
1 polymer ?
#
loop_
_entity_poly.entity_id
_entity_poly.type
_entity_poly.pdbx_seq_one_letter_code
_entity_poly.pdbx_strand_id
1 'polypeptide(L)'
;MSESPLRFPMLDKLYQQYLEHENSAEFIRLVSQSYNLGSICRLARYGKTISRRAAILVIGFLGDYAENDVMGMALNDSDRAVRMLADHGIRDIWSRQGSPEHRSSIQRLYQLISRHRMQEAIQLANRLLAEDETLSEAWNQRAIALCAEGDIVGAVEDCCEALNCNRYHFPAAIGMAHCCLQLDDMSGALSGFRLALQINPDLEDVRTHIHQLERKSEN
;
A
#
# COMPACT_ATOMS: atom_id res chain seq x y z
N MET A 1 39.59 -15.54 -26.28
CA MET A 1 38.63 -14.44 -26.08
C MET A 1 38.16 -14.54 -24.65
N SER A 2 38.70 -13.73 -23.73
CA SER A 2 38.28 -13.76 -22.32
C SER A 2 36.91 -13.12 -22.21
N GLU A 3 35.90 -13.90 -21.81
CA GLU A 3 34.63 -13.35 -21.35
C GLU A 3 34.93 -12.33 -20.24
N SER A 4 34.60 -11.07 -20.47
CA SER A 4 34.62 -10.08 -19.39
C SER A 4 33.66 -10.58 -18.31
N PRO A 5 34.10 -10.72 -17.04
CA PRO A 5 33.23 -11.21 -16.00
C PRO A 5 32.02 -10.28 -15.93
N LEU A 6 30.81 -10.85 -16.09
CA LEU A 6 29.55 -10.14 -16.01
C LEU A 6 29.58 -9.26 -14.75
N ARG A 7 29.78 -7.95 -14.94
CA ARG A 7 29.76 -6.99 -13.83
C ARG A 7 28.31 -6.79 -13.43
N PHE A 8 27.84 -7.64 -12.53
CA PHE A 8 26.55 -7.43 -11.89
C PHE A 8 26.61 -6.11 -11.09
N PRO A 9 25.57 -5.26 -11.19
CA PRO A 9 25.37 -4.15 -10.27
C PRO A 9 25.56 -4.62 -8.83
N MET A 10 26.21 -3.80 -7.99
CA MET A 10 26.46 -4.15 -6.59
C MET A 10 25.16 -4.49 -5.84
N LEU A 11 24.07 -3.76 -6.12
CA LEU A 11 22.74 -4.05 -5.59
C LEU A 11 22.29 -5.49 -5.88
N ASP A 12 22.51 -5.99 -7.10
CA ASP A 12 22.09 -7.34 -7.50
C ASP A 12 22.84 -8.41 -6.70
N LYS A 13 24.14 -8.20 -6.46
CA LYS A 13 24.97 -9.11 -5.64
C LYS A 13 24.52 -9.13 -4.18
N LEU A 14 24.28 -7.95 -3.61
CA LEU A 14 23.79 -7.83 -2.24
C LEU A 14 22.41 -8.49 -2.09
N TYR A 15 21.56 -8.35 -3.10
CA TYR A 15 20.24 -8.98 -3.10
C TYR A 15 20.32 -10.50 -3.24
N GLN A 16 21.24 -11.03 -4.04
CA GLN A 16 21.49 -12.48 -4.09
C GLN A 16 21.94 -13.04 -2.74
N GLN A 17 22.87 -12.36 -2.06
CA GLN A 17 23.29 -12.74 -0.71
C GLN A 17 22.13 -12.70 0.30
N TYR A 18 21.26 -11.70 0.18
CA TYR A 18 20.02 -11.65 0.96
C TYR A 18 19.12 -12.86 0.72
N LEU A 19 18.94 -13.28 -0.54
CA LEU A 19 18.12 -14.45 -0.86
C LEU A 19 18.70 -15.77 -0.32
N GLU A 20 20.02 -15.85 -0.14
CA GLU A 20 20.69 -17.04 0.41
C GLU A 20 20.68 -17.08 1.95
N HIS A 21 20.78 -15.92 2.60
CA HIS A 21 20.97 -15.82 4.04
C HIS A 21 19.76 -15.27 4.80
N GLU A 22 18.75 -14.78 4.08
CA GLU A 22 17.51 -14.18 4.60
C GLU A 22 17.71 -13.03 5.59
N ASN A 23 18.89 -12.39 5.57
CA ASN A 23 19.24 -11.30 6.49
C ASN A 23 18.94 -9.94 5.86
N SER A 24 17.70 -9.46 6.04
CA SER A 24 17.26 -8.16 5.52
C SER A 24 18.01 -6.99 6.18
N ALA A 25 18.29 -7.05 7.49
CA ALA A 25 18.98 -5.98 8.20
C ALA A 25 20.38 -5.70 7.63
N GLU A 26 21.16 -6.75 7.40
CA GLU A 26 22.50 -6.61 6.81
C GLU A 26 22.44 -6.13 5.37
N PHE A 27 21.50 -6.64 4.58
CA PHE A 27 21.27 -6.19 3.21
C PHE A 27 20.96 -4.68 3.14
N ILE A 28 20.00 -4.22 3.95
CA ILE A 28 19.60 -2.80 4.00
C ILE A 28 20.74 -1.92 4.47
N ARG A 29 21.50 -2.38 5.48
CA ARG A 29 22.70 -1.67 5.97
C ARG A 29 23.75 -1.51 4.87
N LEU A 30 24.07 -2.56 4.13
CA LEU A 30 25.07 -2.50 3.05
C LEU A 30 24.62 -1.65 1.86
N VAL A 31 23.34 -1.72 1.49
CA VAL A 31 22.79 -0.91 0.40
C VAL A 31 22.79 0.58 0.77
N SER A 32 22.35 0.95 1.97
CA SER A 32 22.30 2.35 2.42
C SER A 32 23.68 3.02 2.52
N GLN A 33 24.74 2.24 2.70
CA GLN A 33 26.13 2.72 2.66
C GLN A 33 26.62 3.05 1.24
N SER A 34 26.00 2.44 0.22
CA SER A 34 26.49 2.46 -1.16
C SER A 34 25.57 3.19 -2.14
N TYR A 35 24.30 3.36 -1.79
CA TYR A 35 23.27 3.97 -2.63
C TYR A 35 22.47 5.00 -1.85
N ASN A 36 22.18 6.14 -2.48
CA ASN A 36 21.12 7.03 -2.03
C ASN A 36 19.75 6.56 -2.55
N LEU A 37 18.69 6.97 -1.85
CA LEU A 37 17.32 6.55 -2.15
C LEU A 37 16.87 6.95 -3.56
N GLY A 38 17.24 8.13 -4.05
CA GLY A 38 16.93 8.54 -5.43
C GLY A 38 17.53 7.61 -6.50
N SER A 39 18.71 7.04 -6.25
CA SER A 39 19.33 6.05 -7.14
C SER A 39 18.60 4.71 -7.07
N ILE A 40 18.15 4.31 -5.88
CA ILE A 40 17.30 3.13 -5.67
C ILE A 40 15.96 3.30 -6.41
N CYS A 41 15.31 4.46 -6.32
CA CYS A 41 14.07 4.75 -7.03
C CYS A 41 14.23 4.67 -8.56
N ARG A 42 15.36 5.11 -9.11
CA ARG A 42 15.66 4.92 -10.54
C ARG A 42 15.82 3.44 -10.91
N LEU A 43 16.48 2.65 -10.06
CA LEU A 43 16.63 1.21 -10.26
C LEU A 43 15.29 0.48 -10.14
N ALA A 44 14.41 0.91 -9.22
CA ALA A 44 13.06 0.38 -9.10
C ALA A 44 12.23 0.61 -10.38
N ARG A 45 12.37 1.77 -11.04
CA ARG A 45 11.60 2.08 -12.27
C ARG A 45 12.19 1.49 -13.54
N TYR A 46 13.51 1.55 -13.70
CA TYR A 46 14.18 1.29 -14.99
C TYR A 46 15.22 0.18 -14.94
N GLY A 47 15.43 -0.43 -13.77
CA GLY A 47 16.37 -1.52 -13.59
C GLY A 47 15.93 -2.81 -14.29
N LYS A 48 16.86 -3.75 -14.39
CA LYS A 48 16.55 -5.14 -14.73
C LYS A 48 15.69 -5.74 -13.61
N THR A 49 15.00 -6.84 -13.91
CA THR A 49 14.08 -7.50 -12.98
C THR A 49 14.66 -7.70 -11.58
N ILE A 50 15.88 -8.24 -11.48
CA ILE A 50 16.56 -8.47 -10.19
C ILE A 50 16.83 -7.16 -9.43
N SER A 51 17.25 -6.11 -10.14
CA SER A 51 17.50 -4.79 -9.55
C SER A 51 16.21 -4.12 -9.09
N ARG A 52 15.09 -4.30 -9.82
CA ARG A 52 13.78 -3.77 -9.40
C ARG A 52 13.30 -4.44 -8.13
N ARG A 53 13.39 -5.78 -8.03
CA ARG A 53 13.06 -6.52 -6.80
C ARG A 53 13.86 -6.01 -5.61
N ALA A 54 15.18 -5.93 -5.75
CA ALA A 54 16.07 -5.42 -4.72
C ALA A 54 15.71 -3.98 -4.33
N ALA A 55 15.47 -3.11 -5.30
CA ALA A 55 15.16 -1.71 -5.07
C ALA A 55 13.83 -1.51 -4.36
N ILE A 56 12.77 -2.22 -4.75
CA ILE A 56 11.46 -2.14 -4.10
C ILE A 56 11.52 -2.65 -2.65
N LEU A 57 12.26 -3.74 -2.40
CA LEU A 57 12.51 -4.19 -1.03
C LEU A 57 13.20 -3.11 -0.19
N VAL A 58 14.24 -2.47 -0.73
CA VAL A 58 14.97 -1.39 -0.05
C VAL A 58 14.07 -0.18 0.22
N ILE A 59 13.25 0.22 -0.75
CA ILE A 59 12.30 1.33 -0.58
C ILE A 59 11.30 0.99 0.53
N GLY A 60 10.77 -0.24 0.59
CA GLY A 60 9.89 -0.65 1.70
C GLY A 60 10.52 -0.45 3.08
N PHE A 61 11.82 -0.74 3.23
CA PHE A 61 12.51 -0.55 4.51
C PHE A 61 12.93 0.90 4.81
N LEU A 62 13.43 1.64 3.82
CA LEU A 62 14.10 2.93 4.03
C LEU A 62 13.31 4.15 3.53
N GLY A 63 12.33 3.93 2.67
CA GLY A 63 11.57 5.01 2.04
C GLY A 63 10.61 5.70 3.00
N ASP A 64 10.18 6.89 2.59
CA ASP A 64 9.10 7.61 3.24
C ASP A 64 7.96 7.82 2.25
N TYR A 65 6.92 8.57 2.63
CA TYR A 65 5.77 8.81 1.76
C TYR A 65 6.13 9.43 0.39
N ALA A 66 7.29 10.10 0.29
CA ALA A 66 7.81 10.64 -0.98
C ALA A 66 8.02 9.55 -2.06
N GLU A 67 8.26 8.31 -1.67
CA GLU A 67 8.44 7.17 -2.58
C GLU A 67 7.14 6.42 -2.90
N ASN A 68 5.99 6.90 -2.41
CA ASN A 68 4.68 6.26 -2.63
C ASN A 68 4.40 6.00 -4.12
N ASP A 69 4.70 6.97 -5.00
CA ASP A 69 4.53 6.79 -6.44
C ASP A 69 5.36 5.65 -7.03
N VAL A 70 6.59 5.45 -6.53
CA VAL A 70 7.47 4.38 -7.02
C VAL A 70 6.90 3.02 -6.61
N MET A 71 6.46 2.90 -5.36
CA MET A 71 5.84 1.67 -4.84
C MET A 71 4.50 1.38 -5.51
N GLY A 72 3.66 2.41 -5.69
CA GLY A 72 2.36 2.30 -6.32
C GLY A 72 2.43 1.85 -7.78
N MET A 73 3.40 2.37 -8.54
CA MET A 73 3.67 1.88 -9.91
C MET A 73 4.13 0.41 -9.91
N ALA A 74 4.92 0.01 -8.91
CA ALA A 74 5.44 -1.35 -8.80
C ALA A 74 4.37 -2.40 -8.48
N LEU A 75 3.20 -2.01 -7.96
CA LEU A 75 2.03 -2.89 -7.83
C LEU A 75 1.54 -3.44 -9.18
N ASN A 76 1.89 -2.78 -10.29
CA ASN A 76 1.55 -3.20 -11.65
C ASN A 76 2.77 -3.69 -12.45
N ASP A 77 3.89 -4.03 -11.80
CA ASP A 77 5.06 -4.53 -12.52
C ASP A 77 4.76 -5.87 -13.23
N SER A 78 5.36 -6.03 -14.40
CA SER A 78 5.39 -7.30 -15.16
C SER A 78 5.87 -8.50 -14.33
N ASP A 79 6.79 -8.28 -13.39
CA ASP A 79 7.35 -9.30 -12.53
C ASP A 79 6.54 -9.46 -11.24
N ARG A 80 6.02 -10.67 -11.00
CA ARG A 80 5.20 -10.97 -9.83
C ARG A 80 5.92 -10.71 -8.50
N ALA A 81 7.21 -11.01 -8.41
CA ALA A 81 7.93 -10.80 -7.15
C ALA A 81 8.10 -9.31 -6.85
N VAL A 82 8.26 -8.46 -7.88
CA VAL A 82 8.22 -7.00 -7.69
C VAL A 82 6.86 -6.55 -7.14
N ARG A 83 5.74 -7.04 -7.71
CA ARG A 83 4.40 -6.70 -7.21
C ARG A 83 4.19 -7.13 -5.77
N MET A 84 4.61 -8.35 -5.40
CA MET A 84 4.51 -8.85 -4.03
C MET A 84 5.31 -7.99 -3.04
N LEU A 85 6.54 -7.62 -3.40
CA LEU A 85 7.39 -6.75 -2.58
C LEU A 85 6.77 -5.35 -2.44
N ALA A 86 6.17 -4.84 -3.52
CA ALA A 86 5.48 -3.55 -3.52
C ALA A 86 4.24 -3.59 -2.61
N ASP A 87 3.37 -4.60 -2.73
CA ASP A 87 2.18 -4.76 -1.89
C ASP A 87 2.53 -4.80 -0.39
N HIS A 88 3.57 -5.55 -0.03
CA HIS A 88 4.01 -5.64 1.36
C HIS A 88 4.59 -4.31 1.85
N GLY A 89 5.49 -3.70 1.09
CA GLY A 89 6.21 -2.50 1.53
C GLY A 89 5.40 -1.21 1.44
N ILE A 90 4.39 -1.12 0.57
CA ILE A 90 3.68 0.14 0.34
C ILE A 90 2.83 0.57 1.55
N ARG A 91 2.31 -0.39 2.33
CA ARG A 91 1.57 -0.12 3.57
C ARG A 91 2.48 0.49 4.64
N ASP A 92 3.74 0.04 4.71
CA ASP A 92 4.73 0.65 5.60
C ASP A 92 4.99 2.11 5.21
N ILE A 93 5.08 2.40 3.90
CA ILE A 93 5.25 3.76 3.38
C ILE A 93 4.05 4.65 3.74
N TRP A 94 2.82 4.16 3.64
CA TRP A 94 1.63 4.92 4.03
C TRP A 94 1.59 5.20 5.53
N SER A 95 1.98 4.23 6.37
CA SER A 95 2.05 4.44 7.83
C SER A 95 3.12 5.45 8.26
N ARG A 96 4.04 5.77 7.35
CA ARG A 96 5.12 6.74 7.50
C ARG A 96 4.73 8.14 7.03
N GLN A 97 3.51 8.37 6.54
CA GLN A 97 3.09 9.72 6.17
C GLN A 97 3.07 10.68 7.39
N GLY A 98 3.53 11.92 7.19
CA GLY A 98 3.49 12.97 8.21
C GLY A 98 4.62 12.93 9.26
N SER A 99 4.40 13.63 10.37
CA SER A 99 5.34 13.76 11.50
C SER A 99 5.48 12.45 12.30
N PRO A 100 6.54 12.27 13.11
CA PRO A 100 6.66 11.14 14.03
C PRO A 100 5.45 10.97 14.97
N GLU A 101 4.82 12.07 15.35
CA GLU A 101 3.60 12.11 16.17
C GLU A 101 2.39 11.59 15.39
N HIS A 102 2.24 11.98 14.12
CA HIS A 102 1.21 11.42 13.23
C HIS A 102 1.40 9.91 13.08
N ARG A 103 2.63 9.46 12.80
CA ARG A 103 2.97 8.02 12.65
C ARG A 103 2.60 7.23 13.91
N SER A 104 2.95 7.74 15.08
CA SER A 104 2.61 7.11 16.38
C SER A 104 1.10 7.05 16.60
N SER A 105 0.38 8.08 16.18
CA SER A 105 -1.08 8.15 16.29
C SER A 105 -1.78 7.22 15.31
N ILE A 106 -1.28 7.06 14.08
CA ILE A 106 -1.75 6.05 13.11
C ILE A 106 -1.56 4.64 13.66
N GLN A 107 -0.41 4.33 14.27
CA GLN A 107 -0.21 3.03 14.92
C GLN A 107 -1.21 2.79 16.06
N ARG A 108 -1.50 3.82 16.86
CA ARG A 108 -2.55 3.76 17.88
C ARG A 108 -3.93 3.57 17.25
N LEU A 109 -4.21 4.17 16.10
CA LEU A 109 -5.47 4.03 15.38
C LEU A 109 -5.68 2.57 14.94
N TYR A 110 -4.67 1.92 14.36
CA TYR A 110 -4.71 0.49 14.05
C TYR A 110 -5.00 -0.39 15.29
N GLN A 111 -4.42 -0.04 16.44
CA GLN A 111 -4.69 -0.74 17.70
C GLN A 111 -6.13 -0.55 18.20
N LEU A 112 -6.73 0.63 18.00
CA LEU A 112 -8.12 0.87 18.37
C LEU A 112 -9.08 0.08 17.47
N ILE A 113 -8.85 0.09 16.16
CA ILE A 113 -9.63 -0.67 15.18
C ILE A 113 -9.56 -2.17 15.47
N SER A 114 -8.37 -2.73 15.67
CA SER A 114 -8.18 -4.17 15.97
C SER A 114 -8.80 -4.60 17.31
N ARG A 115 -9.01 -3.67 18.25
CA ARG A 115 -9.70 -3.92 19.52
C ARG A 115 -11.18 -3.56 19.49
N HIS A 116 -11.72 -3.26 18.31
CA HIS A 116 -13.10 -2.83 18.09
C HIS A 116 -13.52 -1.59 18.90
N ARG A 117 -12.59 -0.68 19.21
CA ARG A 117 -12.87 0.57 19.94
C ARG A 117 -13.18 1.69 18.94
N MET A 118 -14.27 1.55 18.18
CA MET A 118 -14.55 2.38 16.99
C MET A 118 -14.77 3.85 17.33
N GLN A 119 -15.55 4.16 18.37
CA GLN A 119 -15.77 5.54 18.82
C GLN A 119 -14.47 6.28 19.18
N GLU A 120 -13.53 5.61 19.82
CA GLU A 120 -12.22 6.19 20.14
C GLU A 120 -11.34 6.32 18.90
N ALA A 121 -11.45 5.38 17.95
CA ALA A 121 -10.77 5.48 16.67
C ALA A 121 -11.26 6.70 15.88
N ILE A 122 -12.57 6.92 15.81
CA ILE A 122 -13.17 8.10 15.15
C ILE A 122 -12.68 9.39 15.80
N GLN A 123 -12.69 9.49 17.14
CA GLN A 123 -12.19 10.67 17.85
C GLN A 123 -10.70 10.94 17.61
N LEU A 124 -9.88 9.89 17.54
CA LEU A 124 -8.45 10.03 17.25
C LEU A 124 -8.24 10.46 15.79
N ALA A 125 -8.94 9.84 14.85
CA ALA A 125 -8.85 10.19 13.44
C ALA A 125 -9.32 11.62 13.16
N ASN A 126 -10.41 12.07 13.81
CA ASN A 126 -10.88 13.46 13.71
C ASN A 126 -9.80 14.47 14.13
N ARG A 127 -9.05 14.17 15.20
CA ARG A 127 -7.94 15.03 15.62
C ARG A 127 -6.79 15.02 14.63
N LEU A 128 -6.40 13.84 14.13
CA LEU A 128 -5.35 13.74 13.12
C LEU A 128 -5.69 14.50 11.84
N LEU A 129 -6.93 14.37 11.36
CA LEU A 129 -7.39 15.03 10.15
C LEU A 129 -7.58 16.54 10.32
N ALA A 130 -7.81 17.02 11.55
CA ALA A 130 -7.80 18.45 11.85
C ALA A 130 -6.38 19.03 11.88
N GLU A 131 -5.36 18.21 12.16
CA GLU A 131 -3.95 18.59 12.12
C GLU A 131 -3.36 18.52 10.70
N ASP A 132 -3.69 17.46 9.96
CA ASP A 132 -3.22 17.21 8.59
C ASP A 132 -4.24 16.36 7.81
N GLU A 133 -4.97 17.02 6.92
CA GLU A 133 -5.99 16.39 6.06
C GLU A 133 -5.39 15.49 4.96
N THR A 134 -4.07 15.50 4.76
CA THR A 134 -3.44 14.68 3.72
C THR A 134 -3.22 13.23 4.14
N LEU A 135 -3.42 12.91 5.43
CA LEU A 135 -3.16 11.60 6.03
C LEU A 135 -4.14 10.53 5.53
N SER A 136 -3.80 9.88 4.42
CA SER A 136 -4.66 8.88 3.76
C SER A 136 -5.08 7.72 4.68
N GLU A 137 -4.18 7.23 5.54
CA GLU A 137 -4.52 6.19 6.52
C GLU A 137 -5.49 6.70 7.60
N ALA A 138 -5.44 7.97 8.00
CA ALA A 138 -6.39 8.48 8.99
C ALA A 138 -7.83 8.45 8.43
N TRP A 139 -8.01 8.88 7.17
CA TRP A 139 -9.28 8.75 6.45
C TRP A 139 -9.73 7.28 6.34
N ASN A 140 -8.87 6.40 5.83
CA ASN A 140 -9.21 4.99 5.66
C ASN A 140 -9.59 4.29 6.97
N GLN A 141 -8.84 4.52 8.05
CA GLN A 141 -9.15 3.92 9.35
C GLN A 141 -10.41 4.52 9.97
N ARG A 142 -10.70 5.82 9.74
CA ARG A 142 -11.99 6.41 10.17
C ARG A 142 -13.15 5.82 9.39
N ALA A 143 -13.00 5.59 8.08
CA ALA A 143 -14.00 4.89 7.27
C ALA A 143 -14.35 3.51 7.84
N ILE A 144 -13.33 2.72 8.23
CA ILE A 144 -13.54 1.41 8.86
C ILE A 144 -14.36 1.54 10.15
N ALA A 145 -14.03 2.52 10.99
CA ALA A 145 -14.74 2.75 12.25
C ALA A 145 -16.19 3.24 12.03
N LEU A 146 -16.41 4.16 11.10
CA LEU A 146 -17.74 4.67 10.73
C LEU A 146 -18.62 3.54 10.19
N CYS A 147 -18.08 2.72 9.29
CA CYS A 147 -18.77 1.55 8.75
C CYS A 147 -19.22 0.60 9.87
N ALA A 148 -18.33 0.33 10.84
CA ALA A 148 -18.64 -0.53 11.98
C ALA A 148 -19.69 0.07 12.94
N GLU A 149 -19.77 1.40 13.04
CA GLU A 149 -20.79 2.12 13.81
C GLU A 149 -22.10 2.34 13.03
N GLY A 150 -22.18 1.88 11.78
CA GLY A 150 -23.36 1.98 10.92
C GLY A 150 -23.49 3.28 10.14
N ASP A 151 -22.52 4.19 10.24
CA ASP A 151 -22.44 5.38 9.38
C ASP A 151 -21.77 5.03 8.05
N ILE A 152 -22.53 4.32 7.21
CA ILE A 152 -22.01 3.78 5.95
C ILE A 152 -21.75 4.89 4.92
N VAL A 153 -22.55 5.96 4.94
CA VAL A 153 -22.38 7.10 4.04
C VAL A 153 -21.10 7.86 4.38
N GLY A 154 -20.88 8.18 5.65
CA GLY A 154 -19.62 8.80 6.10
C GLY A 154 -18.40 7.92 5.81
N ALA A 155 -18.54 6.59 5.90
CA ALA A 155 -17.46 5.67 5.52
C ALA A 155 -17.11 5.73 4.02
N VAL A 156 -18.10 5.84 3.13
CA VAL A 156 -17.87 6.00 1.68
C VAL A 156 -17.16 7.32 1.40
N GLU A 157 -17.59 8.41 2.05
CA GLU A 157 -16.95 9.73 1.92
C GLU A 157 -15.48 9.67 2.36
N ASP A 158 -15.19 9.06 3.51
CA ASP A 158 -13.83 8.90 4.01
C ASP A 158 -12.97 8.00 3.10
N CYS A 159 -13.54 6.94 2.52
CA CYS A 159 -12.81 6.15 1.53
C CYS A 159 -12.47 6.96 0.27
N CYS A 160 -13.38 7.84 -0.18
CA CYS A 160 -13.09 8.76 -1.28
C CYS A 160 -11.94 9.71 -0.94
N GLU A 161 -11.94 10.29 0.25
CA GLU A 161 -10.86 11.19 0.67
C GLU A 161 -9.51 10.46 0.83
N ALA A 162 -9.51 9.23 1.32
CA ALA A 162 -8.29 8.41 1.36
C ALA A 162 -7.71 8.19 -0.05
N LEU A 163 -8.56 7.95 -1.05
CA LEU A 163 -8.16 7.78 -2.45
C LEU A 163 -7.73 9.11 -3.12
N ASN A 164 -8.35 10.24 -2.74
CA ASN A 164 -7.93 11.57 -3.18
C ASN A 164 -6.52 11.90 -2.67
N CYS A 165 -6.26 11.62 -1.40
CA CYS A 165 -4.94 11.81 -0.79
C CYS A 165 -3.89 10.83 -1.32
N ASN A 166 -4.32 9.60 -1.64
CA ASN A 166 -3.46 8.52 -2.09
C ASN A 166 -4.14 7.66 -3.15
N ARG A 167 -3.84 7.96 -4.41
CA ARG A 167 -4.34 7.22 -5.58
C ARG A 167 -4.01 5.72 -5.63
N TYR A 168 -3.07 5.24 -4.79
CA TYR A 168 -2.71 3.82 -4.72
C TYR A 168 -3.33 3.10 -3.51
N HIS A 169 -4.23 3.76 -2.76
CA HIS A 169 -4.81 3.22 -1.54
C HIS A 169 -5.90 2.17 -1.81
N PHE A 170 -5.54 1.05 -2.43
CA PHE A 170 -6.47 -0.03 -2.76
C PHE A 170 -7.29 -0.56 -1.57
N PRO A 171 -6.83 -0.55 -0.30
CA PRO A 171 -7.70 -0.92 0.83
C PRO A 171 -8.91 0.01 0.99
N ALA A 172 -8.78 1.30 0.64
CA ALA A 172 -9.88 2.26 0.71
C ALA A 172 -10.88 2.01 -0.44
N ALA A 173 -10.41 1.66 -1.63
CA ALA A 173 -11.27 1.24 -2.74
C ALA A 173 -12.07 -0.04 -2.40
N ILE A 174 -11.45 -1.00 -1.70
CA ILE A 174 -12.14 -2.20 -1.18
C ILE A 174 -13.15 -1.81 -0.09
N GLY A 175 -12.76 -0.95 0.86
CA GLY A 175 -13.63 -0.46 1.93
C GLY A 175 -14.88 0.24 1.38
N MET A 176 -14.69 1.12 0.40
CA MET A 176 -15.77 1.78 -0.33
C MET A 176 -16.71 0.76 -0.99
N ALA A 177 -16.16 -0.25 -1.67
CA ALA A 177 -16.96 -1.27 -2.32
C ALA A 177 -17.83 -2.07 -1.32
N HIS A 178 -17.27 -2.43 -0.17
CA HIS A 178 -18.02 -3.08 0.90
C HIS A 178 -19.10 -2.17 1.50
N CYS A 179 -18.84 -0.88 1.67
CA CYS A 179 -19.83 0.07 2.14
C CYS A 179 -20.98 0.21 1.11
N CYS A 180 -20.68 0.29 -0.18
CA CYS A 180 -21.70 0.28 -1.24
C CYS A 180 -22.58 -0.99 -1.19
N LEU A 181 -22.00 -2.17 -0.91
CA LEU A 181 -22.80 -3.39 -0.73
C LEU A 181 -23.77 -3.30 0.45
N GLN A 182 -23.37 -2.66 1.56
CA GLN A 182 -24.27 -2.45 2.70
C GLN A 182 -25.38 -1.44 2.42
N LEU A 183 -25.18 -0.55 1.44
CA LEU A 183 -26.18 0.38 0.93
C LEU A 183 -27.03 -0.20 -0.21
N ASP A 184 -26.89 -1.50 -0.51
CA ASP A 184 -27.50 -2.17 -1.68
C ASP A 184 -27.13 -1.53 -3.04
N ASP A 185 -26.06 -0.73 -3.10
CA ASP A 185 -25.50 -0.15 -4.33
C ASP A 185 -24.50 -1.12 -4.98
N MET A 186 -25.04 -2.06 -5.75
CA MET A 186 -24.21 -3.03 -6.48
C MET A 186 -23.30 -2.39 -7.54
N SER A 187 -23.73 -1.28 -8.15
CA SER A 187 -22.96 -0.58 -9.18
C SER A 187 -21.74 0.12 -8.57
N GLY A 188 -21.94 0.81 -7.45
CA GLY A 188 -20.86 1.41 -6.65
C GLY A 188 -19.88 0.34 -6.15
N ALA A 189 -20.39 -0.78 -5.64
CA ALA A 189 -19.55 -1.88 -5.18
C ALA A 189 -18.65 -2.45 -6.30
N LEU A 190 -19.23 -2.72 -7.46
CA LEU A 190 -18.50 -3.22 -8.63
C LEU A 190 -17.44 -2.22 -9.10
N SER A 191 -17.76 -0.93 -9.06
CA SER A 191 -16.83 0.16 -9.41
C SER A 191 -15.65 0.24 -8.43
N GLY A 192 -15.91 0.18 -7.13
CA GLY A 192 -14.86 0.19 -6.10
C GLY A 192 -13.94 -1.02 -6.18
N PHE A 193 -14.49 -2.23 -6.37
CA PHE A 193 -13.67 -3.44 -6.53
C PHE A 193 -12.83 -3.41 -7.82
N ARG A 194 -13.38 -2.93 -8.94
CA ARG A 194 -12.62 -2.76 -10.18
C ARG A 194 -11.49 -1.75 -10.01
N LEU A 195 -11.73 -0.64 -9.30
CA LEU A 195 -10.69 0.32 -8.96
C LEU A 195 -9.59 -0.32 -8.11
N ALA A 196 -9.95 -1.12 -7.09
CA ALA A 196 -8.97 -1.83 -6.27
C ALA A 196 -8.08 -2.76 -7.12
N LEU A 197 -8.65 -3.52 -8.07
CA LEU A 197 -7.88 -4.37 -8.99
C LEU A 197 -7.05 -3.60 -10.01
N GLN A 198 -7.50 -2.41 -10.43
CA GLN A 198 -6.70 -1.54 -11.28
C GLN A 198 -5.45 -1.04 -10.56
N ILE A 199 -5.56 -0.78 -9.25
CA ILE A 199 -4.43 -0.36 -8.42
C ILE A 199 -3.52 -1.55 -8.09
N ASN A 200 -4.10 -2.67 -7.65
CA ASN A 200 -3.40 -3.88 -7.25
C ASN A 200 -4.04 -5.12 -7.91
N PRO A 201 -3.47 -5.63 -9.03
CA PRO A 201 -4.06 -6.72 -9.79
C PRO A 201 -4.07 -8.09 -9.10
N ASP A 202 -3.25 -8.29 -8.07
CA ASP A 202 -3.05 -9.59 -7.41
C ASP A 202 -4.07 -9.83 -6.25
N LEU A 203 -5.12 -9.01 -6.14
CA LEU A 203 -6.18 -9.14 -5.12
C LEU A 203 -7.22 -10.21 -5.50
N GLU A 204 -6.92 -11.48 -5.24
CA GLU A 204 -7.80 -12.60 -5.63
C GLU A 204 -9.18 -12.59 -4.96
N ASP A 205 -9.26 -12.16 -3.69
CA ASP A 205 -10.55 -12.04 -2.98
C ASP A 205 -11.46 -11.01 -3.66
N VAL A 206 -10.88 -9.89 -4.12
CA VAL A 206 -11.62 -8.85 -4.85
C VAL A 206 -12.12 -9.37 -6.20
N ARG A 207 -11.30 -10.16 -6.90
CA ARG A 207 -11.71 -10.80 -8.17
C ARG A 207 -12.90 -11.74 -7.95
N THR A 208 -12.90 -12.47 -6.83
CA THR A 208 -14.01 -13.33 -6.43
C THR A 208 -15.29 -12.54 -6.17
N HIS A 209 -15.20 -11.40 -5.45
CA HIS A 209 -16.35 -10.52 -5.21
C HIS A 209 -16.96 -9.97 -6.51
N ILE A 210 -16.12 -9.53 -7.46
CA ILE A 210 -16.60 -9.05 -8.77
C ILE A 210 -17.40 -10.14 -9.49
N HIS A 211 -16.86 -11.35 -9.59
CA HIS A 211 -17.57 -12.47 -10.24
C HIS A 211 -18.89 -12.82 -9.55
N GLN A 212 -18.96 -12.73 -8.22
CA GLN A 212 -20.20 -12.95 -7.49
C GLN A 212 -21.25 -11.87 -7.79
N LEU A 213 -20.85 -10.61 -7.90
CA LEU A 213 -21.75 -9.50 -8.20
C LEU A 213 -22.25 -9.54 -9.65
N GLU A 214 -21.37 -9.82 -10.62
CA GLU A 214 -21.74 -9.94 -12.03
C GLU A 214 -22.78 -11.06 -12.23
N ARG A 215 -22.58 -12.22 -11.60
CA ARG A 215 -23.56 -13.32 -11.63
C ARG A 215 -24.91 -12.96 -11.00
N LYS A 216 -24.93 -12.10 -9.98
CA LYS A 216 -26.20 -11.64 -9.37
C LYS A 216 -26.92 -10.65 -10.27
N SER A 217 -26.21 -9.86 -11.09
CA SER A 217 -26.82 -8.92 -12.02
C SER A 217 -27.43 -9.57 -13.28
N GLU A 218 -27.03 -10.82 -13.56
CA GLU A 218 -27.53 -11.60 -14.70
C GLU A 218 -28.78 -12.45 -14.39
N ASN A 219 -29.16 -12.58 -13.12
CA ASN A 219 -30.33 -13.33 -12.65
C ASN A 219 -31.44 -12.39 -12.19
#